data_AF-A0A091FIQ6-F1
#
_entry.id   AF-A0A091FIQ6-F1
#
_cell.length_a   1.000
_cell.length_b   1.000
_cell.length_c   1.000
_cell.angle_alpha   90.00
_cell.angle_beta   90.00
_cell.angle_gamma   90.00
#
_symmetry.space_group_name_H-M   'P 1'
#
loop_
_entity.id
_entity.type
_entity.pdbx_description
1 polymer ?
#
loop_
_entity_poly.entity_id
_entity_poly.type
_entity_poly.pdbx_seq_one_letter_code
_entity_poly.pdbx_strand_id
1 'polypeptide(L)'
;LLLLLCLLPPPAIPGPPPSLEEPREPLLPPSSTADPTAHLLRGHPSAPVRPYSLSLSPEDYRYSPKPRHLRPGRLRRLLGSAFDPFWMATEEPRAGCSGPPGMSCRPAQLTRIKLLAWHCWTPQHPGPPNCAWRQIPYPVVAACKCSC
;
A
#
# COMPACT_ATOMS: atom_id res chain seq x y z
N LEU A 1 -4.07 58.27 1.87
CA LEU A 1 -3.04 57.78 0.93
C LEU A 1 -1.68 57.50 1.60
N LEU A 2 -1.27 58.30 2.60
CA LEU A 2 0.02 58.12 3.30
C LEU A 2 0.14 56.86 4.20
N LEU A 3 -0.97 56.21 4.55
CA LEU A 3 -0.97 55.01 5.41
C LEU A 3 -0.83 53.68 4.66
N LEU A 4 -0.90 53.66 3.32
CA LEU A 4 -0.73 52.42 2.53
C LEU A 4 0.73 52.12 2.14
N LEU A 5 1.66 53.06 2.32
CA LEU A 5 3.06 52.89 1.91
C LEU A 5 3.94 52.17 2.94
N CYS A 6 3.45 51.96 4.17
CA CYS A 6 4.24 51.35 5.26
C CYS A 6 4.16 49.81 5.31
N LEU A 7 3.41 49.16 4.43
CA LEU A 7 3.35 47.68 4.31
C LEU A 7 4.14 47.13 3.12
N LEU A 8 4.82 47.98 2.34
CA LEU A 8 5.71 47.49 1.30
C LEU A 8 7.08 47.12 1.90
N PRO A 9 7.57 45.88 1.66
CA PRO A 9 8.92 45.51 2.08
C PRO A 9 9.97 46.40 1.38
N PRO A 10 11.09 46.72 2.04
CA PRO A 10 12.12 47.58 1.49
C PRO A 10 12.76 46.96 0.23
N PRO A 11 13.26 47.79 -0.71
CA PRO A 11 13.92 47.29 -1.91
C PRO A 11 15.19 46.53 -1.52
N ALA A 12 15.26 45.26 -1.90
CA ALA A 12 16.42 44.42 -1.68
C ALA A 12 17.62 45.00 -2.46
N ILE A 13 18.70 45.30 -1.73
CA ILE A 13 19.99 45.65 -2.29
C ILE A 13 20.51 44.42 -3.08
N PRO A 14 20.99 44.57 -4.33
CA PRO A 14 21.60 43.45 -5.04
C PRO A 14 22.86 43.02 -4.29
N GLY A 15 22.83 41.82 -3.72
CA GLY A 15 24.02 41.18 -3.16
C GLY A 15 25.08 40.98 -4.25
N PRO A 16 26.36 40.86 -3.87
CA PRO A 16 27.42 40.56 -4.83
C PRO A 16 27.10 39.28 -5.61
N PRO A 17 27.48 39.20 -6.90
CA PRO A 17 27.16 38.05 -7.73
C PRO A 17 27.73 36.78 -7.07
N PRO A 18 26.99 35.66 -7.07
CA PRO A 18 27.55 34.41 -6.59
C PRO A 18 28.78 34.09 -7.43
N SER A 19 29.90 33.87 -6.74
CA SER A 19 31.08 33.21 -7.29
C SER A 19 30.60 32.02 -8.12
N LEU A 20 31.01 31.98 -9.39
CA LEU A 20 30.86 30.84 -10.30
C LEU A 20 31.25 29.57 -9.54
N GLU A 21 30.25 28.87 -9.00
CA GLU A 21 30.41 27.52 -8.50
C GLU A 21 30.58 26.68 -9.75
N GLU A 22 31.83 26.23 -9.95
CA GLU A 22 32.17 25.08 -10.80
C GLU A 22 31.03 24.05 -10.73
N PRO A 23 30.53 23.50 -11.84
CA PRO A 23 29.51 22.46 -11.79
C PRO A 23 30.02 21.32 -10.90
N ARG A 24 29.60 21.30 -9.64
CA ARG A 24 29.77 20.15 -8.77
C ARG A 24 28.92 19.06 -9.39
N GLU A 25 29.59 18.24 -10.17
CA GLU A 25 29.11 16.97 -10.68
C GLU A 25 28.34 16.31 -9.53
N PRO A 26 27.05 15.97 -9.72
CA PRO A 26 26.31 15.22 -8.72
C PRO A 26 27.13 13.99 -8.42
N LEU A 27 27.66 13.89 -7.19
CA LEU A 27 28.20 12.64 -6.68
C LEU A 27 27.09 11.63 -6.86
N LEU A 28 27.22 10.82 -7.91
CA LEU A 28 26.34 9.72 -8.19
C LEU A 28 26.19 8.97 -6.87
N PRO A 29 24.96 8.56 -6.48
CA PRO A 29 24.82 7.60 -5.39
C PRO A 29 25.83 6.48 -5.67
N PRO A 30 26.60 6.01 -4.67
CA PRO A 30 27.61 4.97 -4.91
C PRO A 30 26.91 3.93 -5.75
N SER A 31 27.43 3.74 -6.98
CA SER A 31 26.82 2.89 -7.97
C SER A 31 26.59 1.59 -7.25
N SER A 32 25.34 1.38 -6.83
CA SER A 32 24.93 0.10 -6.29
C SER A 32 25.28 -0.78 -7.45
N THR A 33 26.27 -1.65 -7.25
CA THR A 33 26.36 -2.88 -8.01
C THR A 33 25.11 -3.67 -7.63
N ALA A 34 23.93 -3.14 -7.99
CA ALA A 34 22.72 -3.88 -8.15
C ALA A 34 23.08 -4.78 -9.31
N ASP A 35 23.61 -5.94 -8.93
CA ASP A 35 23.86 -7.05 -9.83
C ASP A 35 22.67 -7.10 -10.80
N PRO A 36 22.87 -6.92 -12.12
CA PRO A 36 21.78 -6.93 -13.09
C PRO A 36 21.01 -8.27 -13.06
N THR A 37 21.62 -9.29 -12.46
CA THR A 37 21.05 -10.60 -12.19
C THR A 37 20.16 -10.65 -10.94
N ALA A 38 20.16 -9.64 -10.06
CA ALA A 38 19.35 -9.63 -8.84
C ALA A 38 17.84 -9.72 -9.12
N HIS A 39 17.38 -9.19 -10.25
CA HIS A 39 16.00 -9.32 -10.74
C HIS A 39 15.70 -10.71 -11.34
N LEU A 40 16.73 -11.48 -11.71
CA LEU A 40 16.62 -12.87 -12.15
C LEU A 40 16.66 -13.85 -10.95
N LEU A 41 17.29 -13.46 -9.84
CA LEU A 41 17.28 -14.21 -8.57
C LEU A 41 15.95 -14.08 -7.82
N ARG A 42 15.18 -13.03 -8.09
CA ARG A 42 13.87 -12.79 -7.49
C ARG A 42 12.77 -13.06 -8.50
N GLY A 43 11.92 -14.05 -8.23
CA GLY A 43 10.85 -14.43 -9.14
C GLY A 43 9.94 -13.24 -9.48
N HIS A 44 9.68 -13.05 -10.78
CA HIS A 44 8.66 -12.12 -11.25
C HIS A 44 7.28 -12.75 -11.05
N PRO A 45 6.33 -12.07 -10.39
CA PRO A 45 4.96 -12.57 -10.27
C PRO A 45 4.35 -12.78 -11.66
N SER A 46 3.96 -14.02 -11.97
CA SER A 46 3.58 -14.46 -13.33
C SER A 46 2.12 -14.19 -13.73
N ALA A 47 1.32 -13.59 -12.86
CA ALA A 47 -0.12 -13.43 -13.07
C ALA A 47 -0.62 -12.09 -12.49
N PRO A 48 -1.77 -11.55 -12.97
CA PRO A 48 -2.49 -10.56 -12.19
C PRO A 48 -2.71 -11.14 -10.80
N VAL A 49 -2.18 -10.45 -9.79
CA VAL A 49 -2.11 -10.89 -8.39
C VAL A 49 -3.41 -11.62 -8.04
N ARG A 50 -3.35 -12.96 -7.95
CA ARG A 50 -4.46 -13.70 -7.39
C ARG A 50 -4.66 -13.16 -5.97
N PRO A 51 -5.90 -12.92 -5.53
CA PRO A 51 -6.14 -12.64 -4.13
C PRO A 51 -5.44 -13.75 -3.34
N TYR A 52 -4.46 -13.39 -2.51
CA TYR A 52 -3.70 -14.37 -1.74
C TYR A 52 -4.70 -15.25 -1.00
N SER A 53 -4.55 -16.57 -1.11
CA SER A 53 -5.37 -17.49 -0.33
C SER A 53 -5.06 -17.21 1.13
N LEU A 54 -6.03 -16.63 1.86
CA LEU A 54 -5.96 -16.57 3.31
C LEU A 54 -6.17 -18.00 3.78
N SER A 55 -5.07 -18.74 3.98
CA SER A 55 -5.14 -20.08 4.58
C SER A 55 -5.91 -19.97 5.90
N LEU A 56 -7.05 -20.66 5.96
CA LEU A 56 -7.88 -20.78 7.17
C LEU A 56 -7.44 -21.99 8.02
N SER A 57 -6.26 -22.55 7.73
CA SER A 57 -5.74 -23.71 8.47
C SER A 57 -5.58 -23.34 9.94
N PRO A 58 -6.10 -24.15 10.87
CA PRO A 58 -5.86 -23.96 12.30
C PRO A 58 -4.37 -23.94 12.66
N GLU A 59 -3.49 -24.56 11.87
CA GLU A 59 -2.06 -24.54 12.17
C GLU A 59 -1.40 -23.19 11.91
N ASP A 60 -2.05 -22.31 11.14
CA ASP A 60 -1.63 -20.93 10.94
C ASP A 60 -2.01 -20.00 12.12
N TYR A 61 -2.71 -20.52 13.14
CA TYR A 61 -3.03 -19.75 14.38
C TYR A 61 -1.77 -19.23 15.07
N ARG A 62 -0.60 -19.86 14.89
CA ARG A 62 0.67 -19.42 15.50
C ARG A 62 1.04 -17.98 15.08
N TYR A 63 0.64 -17.55 13.89
CA TYR A 63 0.88 -16.19 13.38
C TYR A 63 -0.36 -15.29 13.46
N SER A 64 -1.48 -15.80 13.99
CA SER A 64 -2.73 -15.04 14.04
C SER A 64 -2.68 -13.89 15.07
N PRO A 65 -3.28 -12.73 14.76
CA PRO A 65 -3.38 -11.62 15.69
C PRO A 65 -4.22 -12.02 16.92
N LYS A 66 -3.69 -11.74 18.12
CA LYS A 66 -4.41 -11.93 19.38
C LYS A 66 -5.72 -11.12 19.40
N PRO A 67 -6.78 -11.54 20.14
CA PRO A 67 -8.07 -10.84 20.17
C PRO A 67 -8.00 -9.33 20.48
N ARG A 68 -7.05 -8.92 21.34
CA ARG A 68 -6.78 -7.50 21.64
C ARG A 68 -6.39 -6.65 20.41
N HIS A 69 -5.82 -7.28 19.38
CA HIS A 69 -5.42 -6.64 18.13
C HIS A 69 -6.55 -6.64 17.09
N LEU A 70 -7.64 -7.37 17.35
CA LEU A 70 -8.81 -7.48 16.46
C LEU A 70 -9.96 -6.55 16.86
N ARG A 71 -9.75 -5.61 17.77
CA ARG A 71 -10.78 -4.66 18.20
C ARG A 71 -11.29 -3.84 16.99
N PRO A 72 -12.59 -3.93 16.61
CA PRO A 72 -13.09 -3.31 15.39
C PRO A 72 -12.83 -1.80 15.30
N GLY A 73 -13.04 -1.05 16.39
CA GLY A 73 -12.78 0.39 16.44
C GLY A 73 -11.30 0.77 16.31
N ARG A 74 -10.36 -0.14 16.64
CA ARG A 74 -8.92 0.06 16.39
C ARG A 74 -8.61 -0.18 14.91
N LEU A 75 -9.12 -1.27 14.33
CA LEU A 75 -8.92 -1.61 12.92
C LEU A 75 -9.50 -0.52 12.00
N ARG A 76 -10.71 -0.04 12.29
CA ARG A 76 -11.35 1.06 11.54
C ARG A 76 -10.51 2.33 11.55
N ARG A 77 -9.94 2.71 12.69
CA ARG A 77 -9.02 3.86 12.78
C ARG A 77 -7.71 3.65 12.01
N LEU A 78 -7.14 2.45 12.05
CA LEU A 78 -5.92 2.12 11.29
C LEU A 78 -6.16 2.12 9.78
N LEU A 79 -7.36 1.77 9.35
CA LEU A 79 -7.74 1.80 7.95
C LEU A 79 -8.03 3.23 7.48
N GLY A 80 -8.63 4.07 8.33
CA GLY A 80 -8.85 5.49 8.05
C GLY A 80 -9.73 5.70 6.82
N SER A 81 -9.32 6.60 5.93
CA SER A 81 -10.05 6.92 4.69
C SER A 81 -10.06 5.80 3.66
N ALA A 82 -9.28 4.74 3.84
CA ALA A 82 -9.32 3.56 2.98
C ALA A 82 -10.51 2.64 3.30
N PHE A 83 -11.26 2.88 4.38
CA PHE A 83 -12.48 2.14 4.67
C PHE A 83 -13.56 2.44 3.65
N ASP A 84 -14.02 1.40 2.96
CA ASP A 84 -15.13 1.47 2.02
C ASP A 84 -16.16 0.36 2.37
N PRO A 85 -17.38 0.73 2.81
CA PRO A 85 -18.44 -0.24 3.11
C PRO A 85 -18.89 -1.09 1.92
N PHE A 86 -18.69 -0.61 0.68
CA PHE A 86 -19.01 -1.38 -0.51
C PHE A 86 -18.03 -2.53 -0.70
N TRP A 87 -16.74 -2.32 -0.39
CA TRP A 87 -15.68 -3.33 -0.55
C TRP A 87 -15.34 -4.11 0.72
N MET A 88 -15.79 -3.66 1.90
CA MET A 88 -15.35 -4.20 3.18
C MET A 88 -16.49 -4.35 4.18
N ALA A 89 -16.55 -5.52 4.81
CA ALA A 89 -17.47 -5.83 5.89
C ALA A 89 -16.71 -6.37 7.11
N THR A 90 -17.29 -6.20 8.30
CA THR A 90 -16.81 -6.86 9.54
C THR A 90 -17.49 -8.20 9.74
N GLU A 91 -18.69 -8.36 9.18
CA GLU A 91 -19.48 -9.59 9.20
C GLU A 91 -19.38 -10.28 7.85
N GLU A 92 -19.49 -11.60 7.84
CA GLU A 92 -19.46 -12.38 6.61
C GLU A 92 -20.68 -12.03 5.74
N PRO A 93 -20.49 -11.61 4.47
CA PRO A 93 -21.61 -11.29 3.59
C PRO A 93 -22.35 -12.57 3.18
N ARG A 94 -23.66 -12.46 3.00
CA ARG A 94 -24.47 -13.57 2.47
C ARG A 94 -24.06 -13.80 1.01
N ALA A 95 -23.51 -14.97 0.70
CA ALA A 95 -23.10 -15.31 -0.65
C ALA A 95 -24.32 -15.66 -1.53
N GLY A 96 -24.43 -15.02 -2.70
CA GLY A 96 -25.41 -15.35 -3.73
C GLY A 96 -25.05 -14.66 -5.04
N CYS A 97 -24.69 -15.44 -6.06
CA CYS A 97 -24.49 -14.94 -7.41
C CYS A 97 -25.51 -15.62 -8.33
N SER A 98 -26.32 -14.84 -9.04
CA SER A 98 -27.20 -15.33 -10.10
C SER A 98 -26.49 -15.18 -11.45
N GLY A 99 -26.31 -16.27 -12.17
CA GLY A 99 -25.82 -16.28 -13.55
C GLY A 99 -26.74 -17.12 -14.44
N PRO A 100 -26.90 -16.78 -15.73
CA PRO A 100 -27.68 -17.62 -16.64
C PRO A 100 -27.00 -18.99 -16.82
N PRO A 101 -27.78 -20.09 -16.98
CA PRO A 101 -27.22 -21.41 -17.24
C PRO A 101 -26.32 -21.41 -18.48
N GLY A 102 -25.16 -22.07 -18.41
CA GLY A 102 -24.25 -22.23 -19.55
C GLY A 102 -23.24 -21.09 -19.79
N MET A 103 -23.19 -20.05 -18.94
CA MET A 103 -22.17 -19.00 -19.01
C MET A 103 -21.25 -19.00 -17.79
N SER A 104 -19.96 -18.69 -17.99
CA SER A 104 -19.00 -18.46 -16.90
C SER A 104 -18.71 -16.97 -16.71
N CYS A 105 -18.78 -16.48 -15.46
CA CYS A 105 -18.37 -15.11 -15.10
C CYS A 105 -16.85 -15.06 -15.10
N ARG A 106 -16.24 -14.31 -16.03
CA ARG A 106 -14.80 -14.04 -16.04
C ARG A 106 -14.55 -12.63 -15.51
N PRO A 107 -13.55 -12.41 -14.64
CA PRO A 107 -13.16 -11.07 -14.25
C PRO A 107 -12.84 -10.21 -15.48
N ALA A 108 -13.49 -9.06 -15.62
CA ALA A 108 -13.32 -8.13 -16.73
C ALA A 108 -12.55 -6.87 -16.33
N GLN A 109 -12.65 -6.47 -15.06
CA GLN A 109 -11.94 -5.32 -14.53
C GLN A 109 -11.39 -5.63 -13.14
N LEU A 110 -10.14 -5.24 -12.90
CA LEU A 110 -9.50 -5.32 -11.60
C LEU A 110 -9.27 -3.91 -11.07
N THR A 111 -9.59 -3.70 -9.79
CA THR A 111 -9.18 -2.50 -9.04
C THR A 111 -8.36 -2.91 -7.83
N ARG A 112 -7.76 -1.94 -7.16
CA ARG A 112 -7.00 -2.16 -5.92
C ARG A 112 -7.63 -1.39 -4.77
N ILE A 113 -8.05 -2.12 -3.76
CA ILE A 113 -8.45 -1.54 -2.47
C ILE A 113 -7.29 -1.65 -1.48
N LYS A 114 -7.36 -0.95 -0.35
CA LYS A 114 -6.38 -1.08 0.73
C LYS A 114 -6.99 -1.87 1.88
N LEU A 115 -6.35 -2.95 2.29
CA LEU A 115 -6.77 -3.74 3.45
C LEU A 115 -5.70 -3.71 4.55
N LEU A 116 -6.07 -4.10 5.77
CA LEU A 116 -5.10 -4.36 6.82
C LEU A 116 -4.63 -5.82 6.76
N ALA A 117 -3.32 -6.02 6.70
CA ALA A 117 -2.69 -7.32 6.87
C ALA A 117 -1.88 -7.37 8.16
N TRP A 118 -2.00 -8.47 8.89
CA TRP A 118 -1.19 -8.71 10.08
C TRP A 118 0.19 -9.16 9.64
N HIS A 119 1.19 -8.31 9.86
CA HIS A 119 2.54 -8.53 9.40
C HIS A 119 3.47 -8.70 10.59
N CYS A 120 4.18 -9.83 10.64
CA CYS A 120 5.19 -10.12 11.65
C CYS A 120 6.59 -10.09 11.02
N TRP A 121 7.57 -9.56 11.75
CA TRP A 121 8.97 -9.53 11.35
C TRP A 121 9.89 -9.78 12.54
N THR A 122 11.08 -10.28 12.26
CA THR A 122 12.08 -10.58 13.29
C THR A 122 12.68 -9.27 13.84
N PRO A 123 12.73 -9.08 15.16
CA PRO A 123 13.46 -7.96 15.76
C PRO A 123 14.98 -8.06 15.52
N GLN A 124 15.67 -6.92 15.60
CA GLN A 124 17.14 -6.87 15.57
C GLN A 124 17.79 -7.48 16.82
N HIS A 125 17.08 -7.48 17.96
CA HIS A 125 17.54 -8.08 19.21
C HIS A 125 16.82 -9.42 19.47
N PRO A 126 17.45 -10.35 20.21
CA PRO A 126 16.81 -11.61 20.59
C PRO A 126 15.48 -11.36 21.30
N GLY A 127 14.39 -11.91 20.77
CA GLY A 127 13.05 -11.68 21.32
C GLY A 127 11.93 -12.22 20.44
N PRO A 128 10.67 -12.11 20.90
CA PRO A 128 9.51 -12.49 20.10
C PRO A 128 9.37 -11.60 18.86
N PRO A 129 8.75 -12.09 17.76
CA PRO A 129 8.57 -11.32 16.54
C PRO A 129 7.74 -10.05 16.81
N ASN A 130 8.12 -8.96 16.14
CA ASN A 130 7.31 -7.76 16.12
C ASN A 130 6.17 -7.96 15.14
N CYS A 131 4.94 -7.71 15.57
CA CYS A 131 3.79 -7.82 14.69
C CYS A 131 2.95 -6.55 14.72
N ALA A 132 2.49 -6.12 13.56
CA ALA A 132 1.65 -4.95 13.41
C ALA A 132 0.72 -5.08 12.21
N TRP A 133 -0.39 -4.36 12.28
CA TRP A 133 -1.26 -4.15 11.13
C TRP A 133 -0.62 -3.20 10.14
N ARG A 134 -0.57 -3.59 8.86
CA ARG A 134 -0.07 -2.77 7.76
C ARG A 134 -1.14 -2.65 6.68
N GLN A 135 -1.26 -1.46 6.08
CA GLN A 135 -2.09 -1.29 4.90
C GLN A 135 -1.38 -1.91 3.69
N ILE A 136 -2.05 -2.82 2.99
CA ILE A 136 -1.54 -3.44 1.77
C ILE A 136 -2.54 -3.27 0.62
N PRO A 137 -2.07 -3.06 -0.62
CA PRO A 137 -2.94 -3.04 -1.78
C PRO A 137 -3.44 -4.44 -2.08
N TYR A 138 -4.76 -4.59 -2.22
CA TYR A 138 -5.41 -5.85 -2.54
C TYR A 138 -6.21 -5.75 -3.83
N PRO A 139 -5.94 -6.62 -4.82
CA PRO A 139 -6.71 -6.65 -6.05
C PRO A 139 -8.11 -7.22 -5.80
N VAL A 140 -9.13 -6.52 -6.28
CA VAL A 140 -10.53 -6.99 -6.29
C VAL A 140 -11.11 -6.89 -7.68
N VAL A 141 -12.00 -7.83 -8.01
CA VAL A 141 -12.73 -7.82 -9.27
C VAL A 141 -13.83 -6.76 -9.17
N ALA A 142 -13.72 -5.73 -10.01
CA ALA A 142 -14.68 -4.62 -10.08
C ALA A 142 -15.80 -4.87 -11.09
N ALA A 143 -15.55 -5.74 -12.07
CA ALA A 143 -16.54 -6.11 -13.08
C ALA A 143 -16.30 -7.53 -13.57
N CYS A 144 -17.37 -8.18 -14.00
CA CYS A 144 -17.36 -9.48 -14.68
C CYS A 144 -17.88 -9.32 -16.11
N LYS A 145 -17.42 -10.19 -17.01
CA LYS A 145 -18.03 -10.40 -18.33
C LYS A 145 -18.38 -11.89 -18.46
N CYS A 146 -19.57 -12.17 -18.97
CA CYS A 146 -19.98 -13.54 -19.27
C CYS A 146 -19.33 -13.99 -20.59
N SER A 147 -18.74 -15.19 -20.57
CA SER A 147 -18.27 -15.87 -21.77
C SER A 147 -18.65 -17.36 -21.72
N CYS A 148 -18.88 -17.93 -22.91
CA CYS A 148 -19.05 -19.37 -23.11
C CYS A 148 -17.72 -20.10 -22.89
#